data_AF-A0A3C1KPD7-F1
#
_entry.id   AF-A0A3C1KPD7-F1
#
_cell.length_a   1.000
_cell.length_b   1.000
_cell.length_c   1.000
_cell.angle_alpha   90.00
_cell.angle_beta   90.00
_cell.angle_gamma   90.00
#
_symmetry.space_group_name_H-M   'P 1'
#
loop_
_entity.id
_entity.type
_entity.pdbx_description
1 polymer ?
#
loop_
_entity_poly.entity_id
_entity_poly.type
_entity_poly.pdbx_seq_one_letter_code
_entity_poly.pdbx_strand_id
1 'polypeptide(L)'
;MLASSLLGTRRVFKHHVHVAYYWLALLDAALFTGACYLGNYLYFLRDQALLDSHLQTLLPRALVFALTTVLAMTALGLYQPRLREGLNGIMLRVAGSFVLVTIAMAAMFYLVPSLHLWRGVLAYSSAIAFTSCLITRVIFANTVELEQFKRRVLVLGSGQRAANIAERMRRKSDRRGFRIAGYVRVDGEQTLVETGNVFTPDEPLHEYALAHDIRQIVVALDNPAALPADELMHCRTSGIEVVNIL
;
A
#
# COMPACT_ATOMS: atom_id res chain seq x y z
N MET A 1 -9.03 14.50 3.28
CA MET A 1 -10.20 13.76 2.78
C MET A 1 -9.91 12.96 1.51
N LEU A 2 -9.04 13.43 0.60
CA LEU A 2 -8.63 12.66 -0.59
C LEU A 2 -7.73 11.45 -0.29
N ALA A 3 -6.78 11.57 0.66
CA ALA A 3 -5.86 10.48 1.02
C ALA A 3 -6.54 9.25 1.63
N SER A 4 -7.67 9.41 2.34
CA SER A 4 -8.41 8.29 2.93
C SER A 4 -9.23 7.49 1.91
N SER A 5 -9.55 8.08 0.75
CA SER A 5 -10.25 7.39 -0.34
C SER A 5 -9.32 6.50 -1.17
N LEU A 6 -8.03 6.83 -1.24
CA LEU A 6 -7.00 6.06 -1.96
C LEU A 6 -6.58 4.78 -1.21
N LEU A 7 -6.81 4.74 0.11
CA LEU A 7 -6.52 3.61 0.99
C LEU A 7 -7.76 2.74 1.27
N GLY A 8 -8.88 3.01 0.60
CA GLY A 8 -10.12 2.25 0.75
C GLY A 8 -10.02 0.87 0.12
N THR A 9 -10.23 -0.18 0.92
CA THR A 9 -10.44 -1.56 0.44
C THR A 9 -11.80 -1.65 -0.24
N ARG A 10 -11.87 -1.39 -1.56
CA ARG A 10 -13.03 -1.77 -2.37
C ARG A 10 -13.01 -3.27 -2.63
N ARG A 11 -14.03 -3.97 -2.14
CA ARG A 11 -14.25 -5.41 -2.37
C ARG A 11 -14.56 -5.63 -3.85
N VAL A 12 -13.55 -5.99 -4.63
CA VAL A 12 -13.73 -6.47 -6.02
C VAL A 12 -13.21 -7.91 -6.05
N PHE A 13 -14.14 -8.84 -6.27
CA PHE A 13 -13.90 -10.25 -6.58
C PHE A 13 -12.88 -11.02 -5.72
N LYS A 14 -13.28 -11.48 -4.52
CA LYS A 14 -12.74 -12.63 -3.76
C LYS A 14 -11.20 -12.79 -3.64
N HIS A 15 -10.41 -11.79 -4.00
CA HIS A 15 -8.97 -11.74 -3.89
C HIS A 15 -8.62 -10.40 -3.23
N HIS A 16 -8.02 -10.48 -2.04
CA HIS A 16 -7.53 -9.33 -1.29
C HIS A 16 -6.30 -8.70 -1.97
N VAL A 17 -6.47 -8.13 -3.17
CA VAL A 17 -5.43 -7.33 -3.83
C VAL A 17 -5.64 -5.88 -3.39
N HIS A 18 -4.74 -5.37 -2.54
CA HIS A 18 -4.88 -4.01 -1.99
C HIS A 18 -4.88 -2.97 -3.12
N VAL A 19 -5.90 -2.11 -3.12
CA VAL A 19 -6.08 -0.97 -4.06
C VAL A 19 -4.80 -0.10 -4.17
N ALA A 20 -3.99 -0.05 -3.12
CA ALA A 20 -2.69 0.62 -3.11
C ALA A 20 -1.72 0.11 -4.19
N TYR A 21 -1.69 -1.20 -4.50
CA TYR A 21 -0.78 -1.74 -5.53
C TYR A 21 -1.24 -1.40 -6.94
N TYR A 22 -2.55 -1.24 -7.17
CA TYR A 22 -3.08 -0.76 -8.45
C TYR A 22 -2.68 0.70 -8.69
N TRP A 23 -2.82 1.56 -7.67
CA TRP A 23 -2.34 2.94 -7.75
C TRP A 23 -0.83 3.03 -7.93
N LEU A 24 -0.08 2.14 -7.28
CA LEU A 24 1.38 2.06 -7.45
C LEU A 24 1.76 1.65 -8.88
N ALA A 25 1.09 0.67 -9.47
CA ALA A 25 1.33 0.27 -10.87
C ALA A 25 1.00 1.41 -11.85
N LEU A 26 -0.09 2.16 -11.60
CA LEU A 26 -0.44 3.32 -12.40
C LEU A 26 0.60 4.45 -12.28
N LEU A 27 1.09 4.70 -11.06
CA LEU A 27 2.17 5.65 -10.80
C LEU A 27 3.46 5.22 -11.50
N ASP A 28 3.85 3.94 -11.41
CA ASP A 28 5.00 3.39 -12.10
C ASP A 28 4.88 3.56 -13.62
N ALA A 29 3.70 3.30 -14.21
CA ALA A 29 3.47 3.51 -15.64
C ALA A 29 3.67 4.98 -16.06
N ALA A 30 3.18 5.93 -15.26
CA ALA A 30 3.39 7.35 -15.50
C ALA A 30 4.86 7.74 -15.36
N LEU A 31 5.55 7.22 -14.34
CA LEU A 31 6.98 7.45 -14.12
C LEU A 31 7.83 6.89 -15.27
N PHE A 32 7.53 5.68 -15.77
CA PHE A 32 8.27 5.08 -16.89
C PHE A 32 8.03 5.82 -18.21
N THR A 33 6.81 6.32 -18.41
CA THR A 33 6.52 7.20 -19.55
C THR A 33 7.37 8.47 -19.45
N GLY A 34 7.36 9.14 -18.29
CA GLY A 34 8.18 10.32 -18.03
C GLY A 34 9.69 10.06 -18.14
N ALA A 35 10.16 8.89 -17.69
CA ALA A 35 11.55 8.48 -17.79
C ALA A 35 11.98 8.32 -19.26
N CYS A 36 11.09 7.86 -20.13
CA CYS A 36 11.36 7.77 -21.57
C CYS A 36 11.47 9.17 -22.21
N TYR A 37 10.58 10.10 -21.87
CA TYR A 37 10.69 11.50 -22.30
C TYR A 37 11.98 12.16 -21.81
N LEU A 38 12.32 11.98 -20.53
CA LEU A 38 13.52 12.56 -19.94
C LEU A 38 14.79 11.92 -20.50
N GLY A 39 14.78 10.61 -20.75
CA GLY A 39 15.88 9.89 -21.38
C GLY A 39 16.13 10.37 -22.81
N ASN A 40 15.08 10.62 -23.58
CA ASN A 40 15.20 11.20 -24.92
C ASN A 40 15.73 12.64 -24.88
N TYR A 41 15.22 13.46 -23.95
CA TYR A 41 15.68 14.84 -23.76
C TYR A 41 17.17 14.89 -23.38
N LEU A 42 17.62 14.06 -22.43
CA LEU A 42 19.02 13.99 -22.02
C LEU A 42 19.95 13.48 -23.12
N TYR A 43 19.49 12.55 -23.94
CA TYR A 43 20.28 12.01 -25.05
C TYR A 43 20.45 13.04 -26.18
N PHE A 44 19.36 13.72 -26.56
CA PHE A 44 19.37 14.73 -27.64
C PHE A 44 19.69 16.15 -27.17
N LEU A 45 20.15 16.32 -25.93
CA LEU A 45 20.51 17.64 -25.36
C LEU A 45 21.55 18.40 -26.21
N ARG A 46 22.35 17.66 -26.97
CA ARG A 46 23.44 18.16 -27.83
C ARG A 46 23.03 18.38 -29.30
N ASP A 47 21.90 17.83 -29.74
CA ASP A 47 21.40 17.89 -31.12
C ASP A 47 19.90 18.23 -31.13
N GLN A 48 19.58 19.50 -30.84
CA GLN A 48 18.21 19.99 -30.67
C GLN A 48 17.37 19.94 -31.97
N ALA A 49 18.00 19.93 -33.14
CA ALA A 49 17.31 19.93 -34.44
C ALA A 49 16.50 18.65 -34.71
N LEU A 50 16.87 17.52 -34.10
CA LEU A 50 16.17 16.23 -34.25
C LEU A 50 15.05 16.03 -33.21
N LEU A 51 14.99 16.90 -32.20
CA LEU A 51 14.15 16.73 -31.01
C LEU A 51 12.65 16.89 -31.34
N ASP A 52 12.28 17.92 -32.11
CA ASP A 52 10.87 18.21 -32.44
C ASP A 52 10.22 17.14 -33.32
N SER A 53 10.96 16.60 -34.29
CA SER A 53 10.49 15.51 -35.16
C SER A 53 10.25 14.19 -34.38
N HIS A 54 11.06 13.94 -33.36
CA HIS A 54 10.98 12.72 -32.55
C HIS A 54 9.93 12.80 -31.43
N LEU A 55 9.63 14.00 -30.92
CA LEU A 55 8.62 14.18 -29.87
C LEU A 55 7.21 13.76 -30.32
N GLN A 56 6.85 13.98 -31.59
CA GLN A 56 5.53 13.60 -32.11
C GLN A 56 5.32 12.09 -32.22
N THR A 57 6.40 11.32 -32.42
CA THR A 57 6.37 9.85 -32.49
C THR A 57 6.78 9.17 -31.18
N LEU A 58 7.10 9.96 -30.14
CA LEU A 58 7.62 9.46 -28.88
C LEU A 58 6.55 8.79 -28.02
N LEU A 59 5.31 9.31 -28.05
CA LEU A 59 4.21 8.83 -27.21
C LEU A 59 3.96 7.31 -27.35
N PRO A 60 3.76 6.74 -28.57
CA PRO A 60 3.54 5.31 -28.71
C PRO A 60 4.75 4.48 -28.25
N ARG A 61 5.98 4.96 -28.47
CA ARG A 61 7.20 4.27 -28.03
C ARG A 61 7.33 4.26 -26.51
N ALA A 62 7.05 5.40 -25.87
CA ALA A 62 7.08 5.54 -24.42
C ALA A 62 6.01 4.65 -23.75
N LEU A 63 4.81 4.57 -24.33
CA LEU A 63 3.75 3.70 -23.84
C LEU A 63 4.11 2.22 -23.97
N VAL A 64 4.69 1.80 -25.09
CA VAL A 64 5.16 0.42 -25.29
C VAL A 64 6.26 0.06 -24.28
N PHE A 65 7.22 0.97 -24.07
CA PHE A 65 8.26 0.80 -23.05
C PHE A 65 7.68 0.70 -21.63
N ALA A 66 6.81 1.64 -21.25
CA ALA A 66 6.18 1.65 -19.94
C ALA A 66 5.33 0.40 -19.69
N LEU A 67 4.51 0.00 -20.66
CA LEU A 67 3.66 -1.18 -20.57
C LEU A 67 4.49 -2.46 -20.42
N THR A 68 5.53 -2.62 -21.24
CA THR A 68 6.43 -3.78 -21.15
C THR A 68 7.16 -3.82 -19.80
N THR A 69 7.57 -2.67 -19.28
CA THR A 69 8.23 -2.56 -17.98
C THR A 69 7.29 -2.93 -16.83
N VAL A 70 6.07 -2.40 -16.84
CA VAL A 70 5.04 -2.77 -15.85
C VAL A 70 4.74 -4.26 -15.92
N LEU A 71 4.54 -4.83 -17.12
CA LEU A 71 4.29 -6.26 -17.31
C LEU A 71 5.44 -7.14 -16.79
N ALA A 72 6.69 -6.77 -17.07
CA ALA A 72 7.86 -7.48 -16.56
C ALA A 72 7.92 -7.43 -15.03
N MET A 73 7.61 -6.28 -14.43
CA MET A 73 7.54 -6.14 -12.97
C MET A 73 6.38 -6.93 -12.36
N THR A 74 5.23 -6.98 -13.03
CA THR A 74 4.09 -7.81 -12.61
C THR A 74 4.44 -9.30 -12.69
N ALA A 75 5.10 -9.74 -13.76
CA ALA A 75 5.53 -11.12 -13.93
C ALA A 75 6.51 -11.57 -12.84
N LEU A 76 7.43 -10.69 -12.42
CA LEU A 76 8.36 -10.95 -11.30
C LEU A 76 7.73 -10.73 -9.92
N GLY A 77 6.44 -10.44 -9.86
CA GLY A 77 5.68 -10.35 -8.61
C GLY A 77 5.98 -9.11 -7.77
N LEU A 78 6.54 -8.04 -8.33
CA LEU A 78 6.84 -6.80 -7.56
C LEU A 78 5.59 -6.11 -7.02
N TYR A 79 4.39 -6.49 -7.47
CA TYR A 79 3.11 -5.96 -6.99
C TYR A 79 2.39 -6.92 -6.02
N GLN A 80 3.06 -7.97 -5.52
CA GLN A 80 2.45 -8.89 -4.56
C GLN A 80 2.67 -8.44 -3.10
N PRO A 81 1.60 -8.39 -2.25
CA PRO A 81 1.69 -7.89 -0.88
C PRO A 81 2.47 -8.78 0.11
N ARG A 82 2.75 -10.04 -0.24
CA ARG A 82 3.26 -11.06 0.71
C ARG A 82 4.77 -11.27 0.66
N LEU A 83 5.52 -10.36 0.06
CA LEU A 83 6.97 -10.46 0.04
C LEU A 83 7.57 -10.04 1.38
N ARG A 84 7.88 -11.03 2.22
CA ARG A 84 8.79 -10.93 3.37
C ARG A 84 10.26 -10.72 2.93
N GLU A 85 10.48 -10.07 1.80
CA GLU A 85 11.80 -9.84 1.24
C GLU A 85 12.30 -8.46 1.68
N GLY A 86 13.49 -8.39 2.26
CA GLY A 86 14.15 -7.11 2.54
C GLY A 86 14.51 -6.37 1.25
N LEU A 87 15.03 -5.14 1.37
CA LEU A 87 15.40 -4.27 0.25
C LEU A 87 16.25 -4.96 -0.84
N ASN A 88 17.10 -5.93 -0.45
CA ASN A 88 17.92 -6.72 -1.37
C ASN A 88 17.10 -7.56 -2.36
N GLY A 89 15.99 -8.16 -1.91
CA GLY A 89 15.11 -8.95 -2.77
C GLY A 89 14.38 -8.08 -3.78
N ILE A 90 13.92 -6.90 -3.35
CA ILE A 90 13.33 -5.89 -4.24
C ILE A 90 14.35 -5.48 -5.30
N MET A 91 15.59 -5.16 -4.90
CA MET A 91 16.61 -4.71 -5.84
C MET A 91 16.95 -5.78 -6.89
N LEU A 92 17.06 -7.05 -6.49
CA LEU A 92 17.30 -8.16 -7.42
C LEU A 92 16.15 -8.33 -8.43
N ARG A 93 14.89 -8.25 -7.97
CA ARG A 93 13.74 -8.39 -8.85
C ARG A 93 13.56 -7.18 -9.77
N VAL A 94 13.84 -5.97 -9.28
CA VAL A 94 13.88 -4.77 -10.15
C VAL A 94 14.95 -4.96 -11.22
N ALA A 95 16.19 -5.32 -10.86
CA ALA A 95 17.25 -5.59 -11.83
C ALA A 95 16.85 -6.67 -12.85
N GLY A 96 16.27 -7.79 -12.38
CA GLY A 96 15.75 -8.84 -13.25
C GLY A 96 14.67 -8.35 -14.22
N SER A 97 13.76 -7.47 -13.75
CA SER A 97 12.71 -6.91 -14.60
C SER A 97 13.31 -6.06 -15.73
N PHE A 98 14.34 -5.26 -15.46
CA PHE A 98 15.01 -4.46 -16.49
C PHE A 98 15.79 -5.30 -17.50
N VAL A 99 16.37 -6.43 -17.07
CA VAL A 99 16.97 -7.40 -18.01
C VAL A 99 15.90 -7.96 -18.95
N LEU A 100 14.75 -8.39 -18.41
CA LEU A 100 13.62 -8.87 -19.21
C LEU A 100 13.09 -7.81 -20.17
N VAL A 101 12.95 -6.56 -19.71
CA VAL A 101 12.54 -5.42 -20.55
C VAL A 101 13.52 -5.18 -21.68
N THR A 102 14.83 -5.23 -21.40
CA THR A 102 15.87 -5.04 -22.42
C THR A 102 15.76 -6.11 -23.51
N ILE A 103 15.56 -7.37 -23.13
CA ILE A 103 15.38 -8.49 -24.08
C ILE A 103 14.06 -8.32 -24.86
N ALA A 104 12.96 -7.99 -24.17
CA ALA A 104 11.65 -7.79 -24.79
C ALA A 104 11.64 -6.62 -25.77
N MET A 105 12.28 -5.50 -25.42
CA MET A 105 12.44 -4.35 -26.31
C MET A 105 13.32 -4.68 -27.51
N ALA A 106 14.43 -5.40 -27.29
CA ALA A 106 15.28 -5.87 -28.38
C ALA A 106 14.49 -6.76 -29.36
N ALA A 107 13.68 -7.70 -28.86
CA ALA A 107 12.80 -8.51 -29.69
C ALA A 107 11.74 -7.68 -30.43
N MET A 108 11.13 -6.69 -29.77
CA MET A 108 10.17 -5.78 -30.41
C MET A 108 10.80 -4.96 -31.54
N PHE A 109 12.07 -4.56 -31.42
CA PHE A 109 12.77 -3.85 -32.48
C PHE A 109 12.93 -4.68 -33.76
N TYR A 110 13.08 -6.00 -33.64
CA TYR A 110 13.10 -6.89 -34.80
C TYR A 110 11.71 -7.06 -35.43
N LEU A 111 10.64 -7.07 -34.63
CA LEU A 111 9.26 -7.24 -35.11
C LEU A 111 8.68 -5.96 -35.71
N VAL A 112 9.00 -4.81 -35.13
CA VAL A 112 8.43 -3.50 -35.51
C VAL A 112 9.56 -2.46 -35.60
N PRO A 113 10.21 -2.34 -36.78
CA PRO A 113 11.31 -1.40 -36.97
C PRO A 113 10.94 0.06 -36.70
N SER A 114 9.67 0.45 -36.87
CA SER A 114 9.17 1.82 -36.60
C SER A 114 9.20 2.22 -35.12
N LEU A 115 9.30 1.24 -34.20
CA LEU A 115 9.43 1.44 -32.76
C LEU A 115 10.89 1.49 -32.28
N HIS A 116 11.87 1.49 -33.19
CA HIS A 116 13.28 1.61 -32.81
C HIS A 116 13.51 2.85 -31.95
N LEU A 117 13.79 2.61 -30.67
CA LEU A 117 14.46 3.58 -29.82
C LEU A 117 15.96 3.43 -30.06
N TRP A 118 16.65 4.55 -30.23
CA TRP A 118 18.10 4.52 -30.30
C TRP A 118 18.67 3.83 -29.04
N ARG A 119 19.65 2.95 -29.23
CA ARG A 119 20.25 2.13 -28.14
C ARG A 119 20.70 3.00 -26.95
N GLY A 120 21.17 4.22 -27.22
CA GLY A 120 21.50 5.22 -26.19
C GLY A 120 20.28 5.72 -25.43
N VAL A 121 19.19 6.08 -26.11
CA VAL A 121 17.94 6.53 -25.49
C VAL A 121 17.36 5.45 -24.59
N LEU A 122 17.40 4.18 -25.00
CA LEU A 122 16.95 3.06 -24.18
C LEU A 122 17.78 2.91 -22.90
N ALA A 123 19.11 3.08 -22.98
CA ALA A 123 19.98 3.03 -21.80
C ALA A 123 19.68 4.16 -20.80
N TYR A 124 19.57 5.41 -21.28
CA TYR A 124 19.23 6.55 -20.42
C TYR A 124 17.83 6.41 -19.81
N SER A 125 16.84 6.03 -20.62
CA SER A 125 15.46 5.82 -20.16
C SER A 125 15.39 4.70 -19.12
N SER A 126 16.12 3.61 -19.33
CA SER A 126 16.16 2.48 -18.39
C SER A 126 16.84 2.86 -17.08
N ALA A 127 17.94 3.61 -17.13
CA ALA A 127 18.61 4.09 -15.92
C ALA A 127 17.70 4.98 -15.08
N ILE A 128 17.03 5.95 -15.71
CA ILE A 128 16.10 6.86 -15.04
C ILE A 128 14.91 6.08 -14.47
N ALA A 129 14.32 5.18 -15.26
CA ALA A 129 13.20 4.34 -14.83
C ALA A 129 13.59 3.42 -13.66
N PHE A 130 14.80 2.87 -13.67
CA PHE A 130 15.33 2.03 -12.60
C PHE A 130 15.46 2.82 -11.30
N THR A 131 16.09 4.01 -11.37
CA THR A 131 16.25 4.87 -10.20
C THR A 131 14.89 5.37 -9.68
N SER A 132 13.99 5.81 -10.56
CA SER A 132 12.65 6.25 -10.14
C SER A 132 11.87 5.11 -9.50
N CYS A 133 11.96 3.89 -10.04
CA CYS A 133 11.31 2.73 -9.44
C CYS A 133 11.84 2.45 -8.04
N LEU A 134 13.17 2.41 -7.85
CA LEU A 134 13.76 2.18 -6.53
C LEU A 134 13.30 3.22 -5.51
N ILE A 135 13.30 4.50 -5.88
CA ILE A 135 12.82 5.59 -5.01
C ILE A 135 11.35 5.36 -4.63
N THR A 136 10.48 5.13 -5.61
CA THR A 136 9.06 4.89 -5.37
C THR A 136 8.84 3.66 -4.49
N ARG A 137 9.63 2.59 -4.67
CA ARG A 137 9.55 1.38 -3.86
C ARG A 137 9.98 1.60 -2.42
N VAL A 138 11.05 2.36 -2.18
CA VAL A 138 11.49 2.71 -0.83
C VAL A 138 10.45 3.59 -0.13
N ILE A 139 9.90 4.59 -0.84
CA ILE A 139 8.84 5.45 -0.29
C ILE A 139 7.60 4.63 0.03
N PHE A 140 7.16 3.77 -0.90
CA PHE A 140 5.99 2.93 -0.72
C PHE A 140 6.19 1.90 0.39
N ALA A 141 7.35 1.23 0.46
CA ALA A 141 7.68 0.29 1.53
C ALA A 141 7.60 0.98 2.89
N ASN A 142 8.25 2.14 3.06
CA ASN A 142 8.17 2.90 4.31
C ASN A 142 6.74 3.34 4.66
N THR A 143 5.94 3.75 3.66
CA THR A 143 4.57 4.26 3.88
C THR A 143 3.59 3.12 4.18
N VAL A 144 3.68 2.02 3.43
CA VAL A 144 2.77 0.87 3.54
C VAL A 144 3.14 -0.02 4.70
N GLU A 145 4.42 -0.21 5.03
CA GLU A 145 4.80 -0.88 6.28
C GLU A 145 4.22 -0.13 7.49
N LEU A 146 4.23 1.20 7.48
CA LEU A 146 3.65 2.02 8.54
C LEU A 146 2.12 1.86 8.69
N GLU A 147 1.41 1.39 7.67
CA GLU A 147 -0.05 1.21 7.71
C GLU A 147 -0.48 -0.26 7.79
N GLN A 148 0.19 -1.18 7.10
CA GLN A 148 -0.10 -2.62 7.11
C GLN A 148 0.39 -3.33 8.37
N PHE A 149 1.48 -2.87 9.02
CA PHE A 149 1.92 -3.46 10.29
C PHE A 149 1.17 -2.93 11.51
N LYS A 150 0.31 -1.91 11.36
CA LYS A 150 -0.48 -1.43 12.48
C LYS A 150 -1.62 -2.41 12.75
N ARG A 151 -1.55 -3.09 13.89
CA ARG A 151 -2.66 -3.92 14.39
C ARG A 151 -3.91 -3.05 14.52
N ARG A 152 -5.01 -3.45 13.90
CA ARG A 152 -6.32 -2.82 14.14
C ARG A 152 -6.82 -3.31 15.50
N VAL A 153 -6.92 -2.37 16.43
CA VAL A 153 -7.30 -2.61 17.82
C VAL A 153 -8.69 -2.05 18.05
N LEU A 154 -9.61 -2.88 18.50
CA LEU A 154 -10.90 -2.46 19.04
C LEU A 154 -10.77 -2.34 20.56
N VAL A 155 -11.29 -1.26 21.13
CA VAL A 155 -11.35 -1.13 22.60
C VAL A 155 -12.76 -1.48 23.05
N LEU A 156 -12.90 -2.49 23.91
CA LEU A 156 -14.16 -2.87 24.53
C LEU A 156 -14.29 -2.12 25.85
N GLY A 157 -15.22 -1.16 25.91
CA GLY A 157 -15.42 -0.25 27.03
C GLY A 157 -15.44 1.21 26.58
N SER A 158 -16.24 2.01 27.27
CA SER A 158 -16.36 3.46 26.99
C SER A 158 -16.23 4.34 28.23
N GLY A 159 -15.99 3.74 29.40
CA GLY A 159 -15.79 4.43 30.67
C GLY A 159 -14.42 5.10 30.84
N GLN A 160 -14.04 5.28 32.11
CA GLN A 160 -12.85 6.05 32.52
C GLN A 160 -11.55 5.40 32.06
N ARG A 161 -11.47 4.06 32.05
CA ARG A 161 -10.29 3.34 31.53
C ARG A 161 -10.10 3.56 30.03
N ALA A 162 -11.19 3.48 29.26
CA ALA A 162 -11.16 3.74 27.84
C ALA A 162 -10.79 5.20 27.52
N ALA A 163 -11.29 6.16 28.30
CA ALA A 163 -10.95 7.58 28.19
C ALA A 163 -9.45 7.84 28.43
N ASN A 164 -8.87 7.23 29.48
CA ASN A 164 -7.43 7.30 29.74
C ASN A 164 -6.59 6.78 28.56
N ILE A 165 -7.02 5.70 27.90
CA ILE A 165 -6.36 5.18 26.70
C ILE A 165 -6.48 6.19 25.56
N ALA A 166 -7.66 6.78 25.35
CA ALA A 166 -7.89 7.77 24.30
C ALA A 166 -7.00 9.01 24.49
N GLU A 167 -6.87 9.51 25.71
CA GLU A 167 -6.03 10.67 26.05
C GLU A 167 -4.53 10.37 25.87
N ARG A 168 -4.05 9.25 26.42
CA ARG A 168 -2.64 8.85 26.30
C ARG A 168 -2.26 8.53 24.86
N MET A 169 -3.21 8.04 24.06
CA MET A 169 -3.00 7.73 22.64
C MET A 169 -3.40 8.88 21.71
N ARG A 170 -3.53 10.11 22.22
CA ARG A 170 -3.93 11.28 21.41
C ARG A 170 -2.86 11.71 20.40
N ARG A 171 -1.57 11.51 20.69
CA ARG A 171 -0.48 11.90 19.76
C ARG A 171 -0.21 10.79 18.74
N LYS A 172 0.00 11.17 17.48
CA LYS A 172 0.39 10.23 16.40
C LYS A 172 1.71 9.49 16.69
N SER A 173 2.60 10.07 17.50
CA SER A 173 3.85 9.43 17.96
C SER A 173 3.62 8.22 18.86
N ASP A 174 2.51 8.21 19.59
CA ASP A 174 2.26 7.24 20.66
C ASP A 174 1.50 6.01 20.13
N ARG A 175 1.00 6.08 18.88
CA ARG A 175 0.32 4.99 18.14
C ARG A 175 1.27 4.15 17.28
N ARG A 176 2.52 3.98 17.68
CA ARG A 176 3.47 3.15 16.92
C ARG A 176 3.06 1.67 17.06
N GLY A 177 2.74 1.03 15.95
CA GLY A 177 2.44 -0.41 15.88
C GLY A 177 0.95 -0.80 15.93
N PHE A 178 0.02 0.12 16.19
CA PHE A 178 -1.41 -0.18 16.15
C PHE A 178 -2.28 1.04 15.80
N ARG A 179 -3.52 0.79 15.37
CA ARG A 179 -4.54 1.79 15.07
C ARG A 179 -5.82 1.42 15.80
N ILE A 180 -6.34 2.35 16.61
CA ILE A 180 -7.62 2.19 17.28
C ILE A 180 -8.73 2.31 16.22
N ALA A 181 -9.50 1.24 16.05
CA ALA A 181 -10.64 1.17 15.14
C ALA A 181 -11.87 1.87 15.71
N GLY A 182 -12.05 1.81 17.02
CA GLY A 182 -13.10 2.49 17.76
C GLY A 182 -13.25 1.95 19.18
N TYR A 183 -14.27 2.45 19.86
CA TYR A 183 -14.61 2.11 21.23
C TYR A 183 -16.02 1.54 21.26
N VAL A 184 -16.19 0.36 21.86
CA VAL A 184 -17.48 -0.29 22.02
C VAL A 184 -18.10 0.13 23.34
N ARG A 185 -19.31 0.68 23.28
CA ARG A 185 -20.10 1.01 24.48
C ARG A 185 -20.68 -0.27 25.08
N VAL A 186 -20.52 -0.42 26.38
CA VAL A 186 -21.09 -1.52 27.17
C VAL A 186 -22.15 -0.96 28.11
N ASP A 187 -23.27 -1.69 28.24
CA ASP A 187 -24.38 -1.28 29.09
C ASP A 187 -23.94 -1.21 30.56
N GLY A 188 -24.31 -0.12 31.23
CA GLY A 188 -23.96 0.15 32.63
C GLY A 188 -22.73 1.05 32.85
N GLU A 189 -22.03 1.47 31.78
CA GLU A 189 -20.96 2.48 31.86
C GLU A 189 -21.38 3.83 31.28
N GLN A 190 -20.96 4.93 31.92
CA GLN A 190 -21.06 6.26 31.32
C GLN A 190 -19.96 6.41 30.25
N THR A 191 -20.33 6.88 29.07
CA THR A 191 -19.38 7.13 27.99
C THR A 191 -18.56 8.39 28.28
N LEU A 192 -17.27 8.20 28.58
CA LEU A 192 -16.31 9.25 28.95
C LEU A 192 -15.25 9.50 27.84
N VAL A 193 -15.28 8.73 26.75
CA VAL A 193 -14.36 8.87 25.63
C VAL A 193 -14.79 10.04 24.74
N GLU A 194 -14.13 11.20 24.89
CA GLU A 194 -14.38 12.37 24.06
C GLU A 194 -13.68 12.28 22.68
N THR A 195 -12.60 11.51 22.59
CA THR A 195 -11.72 11.45 21.41
C THR A 195 -11.74 10.05 20.76
N GLY A 196 -12.79 9.73 20.01
CA GLY A 196 -12.89 8.46 19.29
C GLY A 196 -14.29 8.19 18.76
N ASN A 197 -14.42 7.29 17.78
CA ASN A 197 -15.74 6.76 17.40
C ASN A 197 -16.17 5.78 18.49
N VAL A 198 -17.09 6.21 19.34
CA VAL A 198 -17.82 5.34 20.26
C VAL A 198 -19.09 4.87 19.57
N PHE A 199 -19.34 3.56 19.58
CA PHE A 199 -20.56 2.99 19.01
C PHE A 199 -20.96 1.73 19.78
N THR A 200 -22.23 1.34 19.63
CA THR A 200 -22.72 0.05 20.08
C THR A 200 -22.89 -0.81 18.83
N PRO A 201 -22.19 -1.95 18.68
CA PRO A 201 -22.37 -2.82 17.53
C PRO A 201 -23.77 -3.46 17.59
N ASP A 202 -24.48 -3.47 16.47
CA ASP A 202 -25.80 -4.12 16.32
C ASP A 202 -25.67 -5.65 16.10
N GLU A 203 -24.44 -6.11 15.82
CA GLU A 203 -24.05 -7.50 15.57
C GLU A 203 -23.10 -8.00 16.66
N PRO A 204 -22.99 -9.32 16.89
CA PRO A 204 -22.12 -9.86 17.93
C PRO A 204 -20.66 -9.47 17.68
N LEU A 205 -19.91 -9.20 18.75
CA LEU A 205 -18.58 -8.56 18.69
C LEU A 205 -17.60 -9.26 17.73
N HIS A 206 -17.69 -10.58 17.65
CA HIS A 206 -16.85 -11.40 16.79
C HIS A 206 -17.14 -11.17 15.30
N GLU A 207 -18.41 -11.06 14.88
CA GLU A 207 -18.80 -10.78 13.49
C GLU A 207 -18.34 -9.39 13.09
N TYR A 208 -18.55 -8.40 13.95
CA TYR A 208 -18.06 -7.04 13.74
C TYR A 208 -16.54 -7.00 13.57
N ALA A 209 -15.81 -7.70 14.45
CA ALA A 209 -14.36 -7.76 14.40
C ALA A 209 -13.83 -8.41 13.12
N LEU A 210 -14.46 -9.51 12.68
CA LEU A 210 -14.16 -10.17 11.41
C LEU A 210 -14.48 -9.28 10.20
N ALA A 211 -15.65 -8.63 10.19
CA ALA A 211 -16.10 -7.76 9.11
C ALA A 211 -15.17 -6.55 8.91
N HIS A 212 -14.55 -6.07 9.99
CA HIS A 212 -13.70 -4.88 10.02
C HIS A 212 -12.17 -5.17 10.07
N ASP A 213 -11.75 -6.42 9.92
CA ASP A 213 -10.34 -6.88 9.98
C ASP A 213 -9.64 -6.44 11.29
N ILE A 214 -10.37 -6.56 12.41
CA ILE A 214 -9.87 -6.28 13.74
C ILE A 214 -9.11 -7.51 14.22
N ARG A 215 -7.82 -7.33 14.54
CA ARG A 215 -6.94 -8.42 14.97
C ARG A 215 -6.75 -8.51 16.46
N GLN A 216 -7.09 -7.43 17.17
CA GLN A 216 -6.89 -7.34 18.60
C GLN A 216 -8.06 -6.60 19.25
N ILE A 217 -8.57 -7.15 20.35
CA ILE A 217 -9.56 -6.52 21.21
C ILE A 217 -8.88 -6.23 22.53
N VAL A 218 -8.90 -4.96 22.92
CA VAL A 218 -8.36 -4.49 24.19
C VAL A 218 -9.53 -4.21 25.11
N VAL A 219 -9.64 -4.97 26.19
CA VAL A 219 -10.71 -4.81 27.18
C VAL A 219 -10.31 -3.72 28.16
N ALA A 220 -11.16 -2.69 28.26
CA ALA A 220 -10.98 -1.51 29.10
C ALA A 220 -12.29 -1.16 29.83
N LEU A 221 -12.83 -2.14 30.55
CA LEU A 221 -14.05 -2.00 31.36
C LEU A 221 -13.73 -1.51 32.77
N ASP A 222 -14.52 -0.55 33.25
CA ASP A 222 -14.46 -0.05 34.62
C ASP A 222 -15.04 -1.08 35.59
N ASN A 223 -16.07 -1.84 35.16
CA ASN A 223 -16.65 -2.93 35.93
C ASN A 223 -16.31 -4.31 35.32
N PRO A 224 -15.47 -5.13 35.96
CA PRO A 224 -15.13 -6.47 35.47
C PRO A 224 -16.33 -7.43 35.33
N ALA A 225 -17.42 -7.18 36.07
CA ALA A 225 -18.63 -8.00 35.99
C ALA A 225 -19.41 -7.81 34.68
N ALA A 226 -19.16 -6.71 33.96
CA ALA A 226 -19.78 -6.43 32.66
C ALA A 226 -19.04 -7.10 31.48
N LEU A 227 -18.06 -7.96 31.76
CA LEU A 227 -17.27 -8.64 30.73
C LEU A 227 -18.10 -9.72 30.02
N PRO A 228 -18.35 -9.61 28.70
CA PRO A 228 -19.03 -10.65 27.94
C PRO A 228 -18.06 -11.81 27.67
N ALA A 229 -17.96 -12.73 28.63
CA ALA A 229 -17.02 -13.85 28.57
C ALA A 229 -17.23 -14.74 27.34
N ASP A 230 -18.48 -15.02 26.99
CA ASP A 230 -18.83 -15.88 25.85
C ASP A 230 -18.40 -15.26 24.52
N GLU A 231 -18.67 -13.96 24.31
CA GLU A 231 -18.26 -13.26 23.09
C GLU A 231 -16.74 -13.18 22.94
N LEU A 232 -16.01 -12.93 24.04
CA LEU A 232 -14.56 -12.88 24.02
C LEU A 232 -13.94 -14.24 23.76
N MET A 233 -14.56 -15.32 24.22
CA MET A 233 -14.16 -16.69 23.88
C MET A 233 -14.34 -16.96 22.39
N HIS A 234 -15.46 -16.55 21.79
CA HIS A 234 -15.66 -16.65 20.34
C HIS A 234 -14.63 -15.84 19.55
N CYS A 235 -14.25 -14.65 20.04
CA CYS A 235 -13.19 -13.85 19.43
C CYS A 235 -11.84 -14.57 19.46
N ARG A 236 -11.46 -15.17 20.60
CA ARG A 236 -10.22 -15.95 20.73
C ARG A 236 -10.19 -17.16 19.80
N THR A 237 -11.28 -17.92 19.74
CA THR A 237 -11.39 -19.09 18.84
C THR A 237 -11.34 -18.67 17.36
N SER A 238 -11.77 -17.45 17.04
CA SER A 238 -11.67 -16.86 15.70
C SER A 238 -10.27 -16.29 15.35
N GLY A 239 -9.29 -16.46 16.25
CA GLY A 239 -7.92 -16.00 16.05
C GLY A 239 -7.69 -14.51 16.36
N ILE A 240 -8.64 -13.85 17.02
CA ILE A 240 -8.52 -12.45 17.46
C ILE A 240 -7.84 -12.42 18.82
N GLU A 241 -6.78 -11.61 18.96
CA GLU A 241 -6.04 -11.47 20.21
C GLU A 241 -6.84 -10.62 21.22
N VAL A 242 -7.21 -11.21 22.36
CA VAL A 242 -7.93 -10.47 23.42
C VAL A 242 -6.94 -10.13 24.54
N VAL A 243 -6.69 -8.83 24.74
CA VAL A 243 -5.78 -8.30 25.76
C VAL A 243 -6.57 -7.59 26.85
N ASN A 244 -6.39 -8.02 28.09
CA ASN A 244 -6.91 -7.32 29.25
C ASN A 244 -5.89 -6.32 29.75
N ILE A 245 -6.30 -5.06 29.91
CA ILE A 245 -5.51 -4.08 30.65
C ILE A 245 -6.03 -4.16 32.09
N LEU A 246 -5.29 -4.83 32.97
CA LEU A 246 -5.57 -4.89 34.41
C LEU A 246 -5.11 -3.62 35.12
#